data_AF-A0A0N1NB97-F1
#
_entry.id   AF-A0A0N1NB97-F1
#
_cell.length_a   1.000
_cell.length_b   1.000
_cell.length_c   1.000
_cell.angle_alpha   90.00
_cell.angle_beta   90.00
_cell.angle_gamma   90.00
#
_symmetry.space_group_name_H-M   'P 1'
#
loop_
_entity.id
_entity.type
_entity.pdbx_description
1 polymer ?
#
loop_
_entity_poly.entity_id
_entity_poly.type
_entity_poly.pdbx_seq_one_letter_code
_entity_poly.pdbx_strand_id
1 'polypeptide(L)' 'MARMGRPKAELTLSDEERAALEGWVRGRSTPQAWALRCRIILACAEGASNKDVAAQ' A
#
# COMPACT_ATOMS: atom_id res chain seq x y z
N MET A 1 -12.77 -24.68 3.28
CA MET A 1 -12.94 -23.38 3.95
C MET A 1 -13.09 -22.31 2.88
N ALA A 2 -14.32 -21.86 2.61
CA ALA A 2 -14.56 -20.79 1.63
C ALA A 2 -13.88 -19.50 2.13
N ARG A 3 -12.97 -18.94 1.34
CA ARG A 3 -12.41 -17.60 1.61
C ARG A 3 -13.58 -16.61 1.51
N MET A 4 -14.10 -16.17 2.65
CA MET A 4 -15.12 -15.13 2.70
C MET A 4 -14.50 -13.82 2.18
N GLY A 5 -15.03 -13.29 1.07
CA GLY A 5 -14.66 -12.00 0.49
C GLY A 5 -14.38 -12.06 -1.01
N ARG A 6 -14.78 -11.00 -1.75
CA ARG A 6 -14.42 -10.83 -3.17
C ARG A 6 -12.88 -10.84 -3.27
N PRO A 7 -12.29 -11.64 -4.18
CA PRO A 7 -10.84 -11.62 -4.38
C PRO A 7 -10.40 -10.18 -4.64
N LYS A 8 -9.41 -9.72 -3.87
CA LYS A 8 -8.82 -8.39 -4.05
C LYS A 8 -8.32 -8.30 -5.49
N ALA A 9 -8.81 -7.31 -6.22
CA ALA A 9 -8.27 -7.00 -7.53
C ALA A 9 -6.77 -6.68 -7.37
N GLU A 10 -5.98 -7.17 -8.32
CA GLU A 10 -4.55 -6.93 -8.36
C GLU A 10 -4.33 -5.42 -8.43
N LEU A 11 -3.55 -4.88 -7.47
CA LEU A 11 -3.25 -3.47 -7.41
C LEU A 11 -1.91 -3.25 -8.10
N THR A 12 -1.95 -2.86 -9.37
CA THR A 12 -0.72 -2.62 -10.14
C THR A 12 -0.37 -1.13 -10.08
N LEU A 13 0.78 -0.86 -9.45
CA LEU A 13 1.54 0.40 -9.49
C LEU A 13 2.10 0.72 -10.88
N SER A 14 1.83 1.88 -11.50
CA SER A 14 2.79 2.41 -12.48
C SER A 14 4.08 2.85 -11.77
N ASP A 15 5.19 2.96 -12.51
CA ASP A 15 6.47 3.41 -11.93
C ASP A 15 6.38 4.84 -11.40
N GLU A 16 5.62 5.70 -12.08
CA GLU A 16 5.37 7.09 -11.68
C GLU A 16 4.54 7.18 -10.40
N GLU A 17 3.49 6.35 -10.29
CA GLU A 17 2.66 6.26 -9.09
C GLU A 17 3.46 5.72 -7.90
N ARG A 18 4.29 4.70 -8.13
CA ARG A 18 5.19 4.15 -7.10
C ARG A 18 6.18 5.21 -6.62
N ALA A 19 6.83 5.93 -7.53
CA ALA A 19 7.79 6.98 -7.19
C ALA A 19 7.13 8.11 -6.38
N ALA A 20 5.90 8.51 -6.73
CA ALA A 20 5.15 9.52 -5.98
C ALA A 20 4.82 9.04 -4.56
N LEU A 21 4.31 7.82 -4.41
CA LEU A 21 3.98 7.21 -3.11
C LEU A 21 5.21 7.12 -2.20
N GLU A 22 6.33 6.64 -2.73
CA GLU A 22 7.58 6.57 -2.00
C GLU A 22 8.11 7.97 -1.62
N GLY A 23 7.94 8.95 -2.51
CA GLY A 23 8.27 10.34 -2.24
C GLY A 23 7.52 10.90 -1.03
N TRP A 24 6.21 10.63 -0.94
CA TRP A 24 5.42 11.03 0.22
C TRP A 24 5.82 10.29 1.50
N VAL A 25 6.17 9.00 1.42
CA VAL A 25 6.65 8.22 2.57
C VAL A 25 7.97 8.78 3.13
N ARG A 26 8.88 9.23 2.25
CA ARG A 26 10.18 9.81 2.64
C ARG A 26 10.11 11.31 2.99
N GLY A 27 9.05 12.00 2.55
CA GLY A 27 8.89 13.44 2.71
C GLY A 27 8.71 13.87 4.17
N ARG A 28 9.55 14.79 4.65
CA ARG A 28 9.49 15.33 6.03
C ARG A 28 8.25 16.17 6.32
N SER A 29 7.64 16.77 5.29
CA SER A 29 6.45 17.61 5.41
C SER A 29 5.14 16.85 5.22
N THR A 30 5.21 15.56 4.92
CA THR A 30 4.02 14.72 4.74
C THR A 30 3.40 14.41 6.11
N PRO A 31 2.08 14.63 6.30
CA PRO A 31 1.41 14.19 7.52
C PRO A 31 1.60 12.69 7.75
N GLN A 32 1.85 12.28 9.00
CA GLN A 32 2.11 10.88 9.35
C GLN A 32 0.99 9.92 8.87
N ALA A 33 -0.27 10.36 8.98
CA ALA A 33 -1.43 9.59 8.53
C ALA A 33 -1.48 9.41 7.00
N TRP A 34 -0.90 10.33 6.23
CA TRP A 34 -0.77 10.18 4.77
C TRP A 34 0.35 9.20 4.44
N ALA A 35 1.51 9.36 5.07
CA ALA A 35 2.66 8.45 4.89
C ALA A 35 2.28 6.99 5.23
N LEU A 36 1.50 6.77 6.29
CA LEU A 36 0.99 5.43 6.63
C LEU A 36 0.13 4.83 5.51
N ARG A 37 -0.80 5.60 4.95
CA ARG A 37 -1.63 5.14 3.82
C ARG A 37 -0.78 4.82 2.59
N CYS A 38 0.23 5.64 2.29
CA CYS A 38 1.15 5.36 1.18
C CYS A 38 1.92 4.05 1.39
N ARG A 39 2.39 3.75 2.61
CA ARG A 39 3.04 2.46 2.93
C ARG A 39 2.10 1.27 2.72
N ILE A 40 0.85 1.38 3.18
CA ILE A 40 -0.18 0.35 2.99
C ILE A 40 -0.42 0.08 1.50
N ILE A 41 -0.51 1.13 0.67
CA ILE A 41 -0.72 1.02 -0.78
C ILE A 41 0.47 0.34 -1.44
N LEU A 42 1.70 0.75 -1.11
CA LEU A 42 2.93 0.16 -1.64
C LEU A 42 3.03 -1.34 -1.30
N ALA A 43 2.81 -1.71 -0.03
CA ALA A 43 2.83 -3.11 0.40
C ALA A 43 1.73 -3.94 -0.29
N CYS A 44 0.53 -3.37 -0.47
CA CYS A 44 -0.55 -4.01 -1.22
C CYS A 44 -0.22 -4.22 -2.71
N ALA A 45 0.59 -3.34 -3.30
CA ALA A 45 1.03 -3.44 -4.70
C ALA A 45 2.18 -4.45 -4.90
N GLU A 46 2.91 -4.77 -3.83
CA GLU A 46 3.93 -5.83 -3.80
C GLU A 46 3.32 -7.24 -3.61
N GLY A 47 1.99 -7.34 -3.50
CA GLY A 47 1.29 -8.61 -3.34
C GLY A 47 1.22 -9.10 -1.89
N ALA A 48 1.58 -8.27 -0.90
CA ALA A 48 1.40 -8.62 0.50
C ALA A 48 -0.08 -8.86 0.83
N SER A 49 -0.38 -9.83 1.70
CA SER A 49 -1.76 -10.09 2.09
C SER A 49 -2.26 -8.96 2.99
N ASN A 50 -3.58 -8.70 3.00
CA ASN A 50 -4.17 -7.68 3.87
C ASN A 50 -3.82 -7.88 5.36
N LYS A 51 -3.53 -9.12 5.78
CA LYS A 51 -3.09 -9.42 7.15
C LYS A 51 -1.67 -8.97 7.41
N ASP A 52 -0.77 -9.17 6.45
CA ASP A 52 0.63 -8.77 6.55
C ASP A 52 0.76 -7.25 6.53
N VAL A 53 -0.02 -6.59 5.68
CA VAL A 53 -0.08 -5.13 5.61
C VAL A 53 -0.66 -4.50 6.89
N ALA A 54 -1.64 -5.14 7.52
CA ALA A 54 -2.23 -4.66 8.77
C ALA A 54 -1.30 -4.79 9.99
N ALA A 55 -0.21 -5.55 9.88
CA ALA A 55 0.77 -5.73 10.95
C ALA A 55 1.97 -4.75 10.87
N GLN A 56 2.06 -3.93 9.81
CA GLN A 56 3.08 -2.88 9.61
C GLN A 56 2.63 -1.53 10.17
#